data_AF-A0A117NF23-F1
#
_entry.id   AF-A0A117NF23-F1
#
_cell.length_a   1.000
_cell.length_b   1.000
_cell.length_c   1.000
_cell.angle_alpha   90.00
_cell.angle_beta   90.00
_cell.angle_gamma   90.00
#
_symmetry.space_group_name_H-M   'P 1'
#
loop_
_entity.id
_entity.type
_entity.pdbx_description
1 polymer ?
#
loop_
_entity_poly.entity_id
_entity_poly.type
_entity_poly.pdbx_seq_one_letter_code
_entity_poly.pdbx_strand_id
1 'polypeptide(L)' 'MLKGLFNLLKSPSADELKLAASINNTYKSMRVVGRGTVRIDPAEVFDSPEFKEDLARARRLIEV' A
#
# COMPACT_ATOMS: atom_id res chain seq x y z
N MET A 1 -17.87 7.92 15.19
CA MET A 1 -16.94 6.85 14.79
C MET A 1 -17.62 5.63 14.14
N LEU A 2 -18.84 5.21 14.55
CA LEU A 2 -19.53 4.05 13.94
C LEU A 2 -19.86 4.18 12.43
N LYS A 3 -20.10 5.39 11.91
CA LYS A 3 -20.50 5.61 10.50
C LYS A 3 -19.46 5.12 9.47
N GLY A 4 -18.16 5.19 9.81
CA GLY A 4 -17.09 4.72 8.93
C GLY A 4 -17.05 3.20 8.78
N LEU A 5 -17.38 2.48 9.85
CA LEU A 5 -17.40 1.01 9.86
C LEU A 5 -18.50 0.44 8.95
N PHE A 6 -19.69 1.06 8.95
CA PHE A 6 -20.79 0.66 8.05
C PHE A 6 -20.48 0.86 6.57
N ASN A 7 -19.60 1.81 6.23
CA ASN A 7 -19.20 1.99 4.84
C ASN A 7 -18.31 0.84 4.33
N LEU A 8 -17.61 0.11 5.19
CA LEU A 8 -16.83 -1.08 4.80
C LEU A 8 -17.73 -2.23 4.34
N LEU A 9 -18.97 -2.29 4.83
CA LEU A 9 -19.95 -3.35 4.53
C LEU A 9 -20.72 -3.14 3.21
N LYS A 10 -20.60 -1.97 2.57
CA LYS A 10 -21.29 -1.66 1.30
C LYS A 10 -20.53 -2.23 0.11
N SER A 11 -21.14 -2.39 -1.06
CA SER A 11 -20.37 -2.67 -2.29
C SER A 11 -19.49 -1.47 -2.68
N PRO A 12 -18.33 -1.68 -3.32
CA PRO A 12 -17.46 -0.59 -3.81
C PRO A 12 -18.19 0.38 -4.74
N SER A 13 -17.94 1.68 -4.59
CA SER A 13 -18.41 2.68 -5.55
C SER A 13 -17.62 2.61 -6.87
N ALA A 14 -18.13 3.22 -7.94
CA ALA A 14 -17.40 3.31 -9.21
C ALA A 14 -16.05 4.04 -9.07
N ASP A 15 -15.99 5.08 -8.23
CA ASP A 15 -14.76 5.81 -7.96
C ASP A 15 -13.75 4.96 -7.19
N GLU A 16 -14.22 4.14 -6.22
CA GLU A 16 -13.37 3.19 -5.49
C GLU A 16 -12.77 2.15 -6.43
N LEU A 17 -13.54 1.63 -7.39
CA LEU A 17 -13.06 0.69 -8.40
C LEU A 17 -12.04 1.34 -9.34
N LYS A 18 -12.28 2.58 -9.76
CA LYS A 18 -11.35 3.33 -10.62
C LYS A 18 -10.02 3.60 -9.90
N LEU A 19 -10.09 3.99 -8.63
CA LEU A 19 -8.91 4.18 -7.79
C LEU A 19 -8.15 2.86 -7.63
N ALA A 20 -8.84 1.76 -7.33
CA ALA A 20 -8.22 0.45 -7.18
C ALA A 20 -7.48 0.00 -8.45
N ALA A 21 -8.03 0.30 -9.64
CA ALA A 21 -7.38 0.01 -10.91
C ALA A 21 -6.08 0.84 -11.12
N SER A 22 -6.07 2.10 -10.68
CA SER A 22 -4.90 2.99 -10.82
C SER A 22 -3.71 2.63 -9.93
N ILE A 23 -3.97 2.02 -8.77
CA ILE A 23 -2.94 1.68 -7.75
C ILE A 23 -2.03 0.54 -8.21
N ASN A 24 -2.47 -0.32 -9.13
CA ASN A 24 -1.75 -1.53 -9.54
C ASN A 24 -0.45 -1.30 -10.35
N ASN A 25 0.09 -0.08 -10.39
CA ASN A 25 1.18 0.30 -11.31
C ASN A 25 2.54 0.58 -10.66
N THR A 26 2.61 0.75 -9.33
CA THR A 26 3.87 1.10 -8.66
C THR A 26 4.75 -0.12 -8.36
N TYR A 27 4.15 -1.26 -8.02
CA TYR A 27 4.84 -2.53 -7.79
C TYR A 27 4.08 -3.65 -8.49
N LYS A 28 4.80 -4.58 -9.12
CA LYS A 28 4.22 -5.68 -9.91
C LYS A 28 3.31 -6.56 -9.06
N SER A 29 3.65 -6.78 -7.80
CA SER A 29 2.86 -7.59 -6.85
C SER A 29 1.73 -6.83 -6.16
N MET A 30 1.64 -5.50 -6.30
CA MET A 30 0.66 -4.69 -5.58
C MET A 30 -0.76 -4.95 -6.09
N ARG A 31 -1.67 -5.29 -5.18
CA ARG A 31 -3.09 -5.50 -5.46
C ARG A 31 -3.95 -4.91 -4.36
N VAL A 32 -5.07 -4.28 -4.71
CA VAL A 32 -6.11 -3.91 -3.74
C VAL A 32 -6.90 -5.15 -3.36
N VAL A 33 -6.94 -5.48 -2.07
CA VAL A 33 -7.63 -6.69 -1.54
C VAL A 33 -8.80 -6.34 -0.63
N GLY A 34 -8.99 -5.06 -0.32
CA GLY A 34 -10.09 -4.55 0.49
C GLY A 34 -10.08 -3.03 0.49
N ARG A 35 -11.14 -2.42 1.04
CA ARG A 35 -11.17 -0.97 1.21
C ARG A 35 -10.06 -0.52 2.16
N GLY A 36 -9.18 0.34 1.65
CA GLY A 36 -8.02 0.81 2.40
C GLY A 36 -6.96 -0.26 2.64
N THR A 37 -7.01 -1.40 1.95
CA THR A 37 -6.06 -2.50 2.12
C THR A 37 -5.46 -2.92 0.79
N VAL A 38 -4.13 -2.83 0.70
CA VAL A 38 -3.34 -3.37 -0.40
C VAL A 38 -2.51 -4.54 0.11
N ARG A 39 -2.30 -5.52 -0.76
CA ARG A 39 -1.31 -6.57 -0.59
C ARG A 39 -0.16 -6.28 -1.56
N ILE A 40 1.06 -6.40 -1.07
CA ILE A 40 2.30 -6.27 -1.84
C ILE A 40 3.28 -7.35 -1.35
N ASP A 41 4.09 -7.89 -2.25
CA ASP A 41 5.16 -8.81 -1.89
C ASP A 41 6.29 -8.03 -1.18
N PRO A 42 6.61 -8.33 0.08
CA PRO A 42 7.70 -7.67 0.78
C PRO A 42 9.03 -7.79 0.04
N ALA A 43 9.33 -8.93 -0.57
CA ALA A 43 10.61 -9.14 -1.25
C ALA A 43 10.82 -8.11 -2.38
N GLU A 44 9.77 -7.81 -3.14
CA GLU A 44 9.80 -6.77 -4.18
C GLU A 44 10.07 -5.38 -3.59
N VAL A 45 9.48 -5.08 -2.42
CA VAL A 45 9.72 -3.80 -1.73
C VAL A 45 11.17 -3.70 -1.28
N PHE A 46 11.71 -4.75 -0.65
CA PHE A 46 13.10 -4.80 -0.20
C PHE A 46 14.10 -4.64 -1.36
N ASP A 47 13.74 -5.12 -2.55
CA ASP A 47 14.58 -5.03 -3.73
C ASP A 47 14.56 -3.64 -4.40
N SER A 48 13.55 -2.81 -4.10
CA SER A 48 13.43 -1.46 -4.68
C SER A 48 14.59 -0.53 -4.28
N PRO A 49 15.09 0.31 -5.21
CA PRO A 49 16.13 1.29 -4.90
C PRO A 49 15.72 2.23 -3.75
N GLU A 50 14.48 2.70 -3.76
CA GLU A 50 13.94 3.64 -2.79
C GLU A 50 14.00 3.04 -1.38
N PHE A 51 13.58 1.79 -1.21
CA PHE A 51 13.64 1.13 0.09
C PHE A 51 15.07 0.96 0.60
N LYS A 52 16.01 0.62 -0.29
CA LYS A 52 17.44 0.47 0.08
C LYS A 52 18.05 1.79 0.54
N GLU A 53 17.74 2.88 -0.14
CA GLU A 53 18.17 4.23 0.25
C GLU A 53 17.59 4.64 1.60
N ASP A 54 16.30 4.40 1.81
CA ASP A 54 15.58 4.72 3.05
C ASP A 54 16.13 3.91 4.23
N LEU A 55 16.37 2.61 4.01
CA LEU A 55 16.99 1.74 5.01
C LEU A 55 18.40 2.21 5.38
N ALA A 56 19.21 2.62 4.40
CA ALA A 56 20.54 3.17 4.66
C ALA A 56 20.47 4.48 5.46
N ARG A 57 19.49 5.36 5.17
CA ARG A 57 19.24 6.57 5.97
C ARG A 57 18.84 6.22 7.41
N ALA A 58 17.92 5.27 7.58
CA ALA A 58 17.44 4.85 8.90
C ALA A 58 18.56 4.25 9.76
N ARG A 59 19.45 3.43 9.19
CA ARG A 59 20.60 2.85 9.90
C ARG A 59 21.52 3.91 10.48
N ARG A 60 21.80 4.98 9.72
CA ARG A 60 22.62 6.11 10.18
C ARG A 60 22.01 6.90 11.34
N LEU A 61 20.71 6.78 11.60
CA LEU A 61 20.06 7.43 12.74
C LEU A 61 20.23 6.65 14.05
N ILE A 62 20.48 5.34 13.96
CA ILE A 62 20.57 4.43 15.12
C ILE A 62 22.03 4.15 15.48
N GLU A 63 22.93 4.16 14.49
CA GLU A 63 24.38 4.14 14.71
C GLU A 63 24.86 5.53 15.14
N VAL A 64 24.62 5.86 16.42
CA VAL A 64 25.26 6.97 17.15
C VAL A 64 26.33 6.41 18.07
#